data_AF-A0A7S2FLY8-F1
#
_entry.id   AF-A0A7S2FLY8-F1
#
_cell.length_a   1.000
_cell.length_b   1.000
_cell.length_c   1.000
_cell.angle_alpha   90.00
_cell.angle_beta   90.00
_cell.angle_gamma   90.00
#
_symmetry.space_group_name_H-M   'P 1'
#
loop_
_entity.id
_entity.type
_entity.pdbx_description
1 polymer ?
#
loop_
_entity_poly.entity_id
_entity_poly.type
_entity_poly.pdbx_seq_one_letter_code
_entity_poly.pdbx_strand_id
1 'polypeptide(L)'
;PQGMGMPQGMGMPQGMPQGGMQGGMGFAGMQGGMPMGGGMPGMPMGGPPMGAMPPPPQQAVNEPPEDLSCTSSMRAPAWGTAKQQFRSLFAPGKALPMLASKEAMTAAMEGAMRDLTSQNALGPEAMDECGLGKLCLQLLSFSTIDDPAALVQLFTGFEQLASPVLTLLLDVPWVAMVQSGWPFFGLLAQLNLRRGHVPGALNSDAVDGLDDPVAKAFQAEASAALMVSDFASLEKASAAFLQKETKGSALGPLTAVAAQAAGGAPLQERLAILQGLQVAFKQVIGSAPELDIALGTQWPLWGLLHAAVEGLTV
;
A
#
# COMPACT_ATOMS: atom_id res chain seq x y z
N PRO A 1 32.59 44.88 -36.50
CA PRO A 1 33.19 45.41 -35.26
C PRO A 1 32.10 45.75 -34.23
N GLN A 2 32.32 45.39 -32.96
CA GLN A 2 31.36 45.35 -31.83
C GLN A 2 30.45 44.11 -31.86
N GLY A 3 30.59 43.06 -31.07
CA GLY A 3 31.31 42.86 -29.80
C GLY A 3 30.34 42.83 -28.62
N MET A 4 29.54 41.76 -28.47
CA MET A 4 28.69 41.53 -27.29
C MET A 4 29.17 40.27 -26.57
N GLY A 5 29.62 40.47 -25.33
CA GLY A 5 30.16 39.43 -24.45
C GLY A 5 29.07 38.64 -23.74
N MET A 6 29.39 37.37 -23.47
CA MET A 6 28.61 36.51 -22.59
C MET A 6 28.99 36.73 -21.11
N PRO A 7 28.04 36.63 -20.17
CA PRO A 7 28.36 36.53 -18.76
C PRO A 7 28.66 35.08 -18.37
N GLN A 8 29.86 34.86 -17.83
CA GLN A 8 30.25 33.69 -17.06
C GLN A 8 29.65 33.74 -15.65
N GLY A 9 29.28 32.56 -15.14
CA GLY A 9 29.49 32.22 -13.74
C GLY A 9 28.26 32.24 -12.84
N MET A 10 27.70 31.06 -12.58
CA MET A 10 27.10 30.75 -11.29
C MET A 10 27.50 29.33 -10.88
N GLY A 11 28.25 29.26 -9.78
CA GLY A 11 28.78 28.04 -9.21
C GLY A 11 27.69 27.20 -8.54
N MET A 12 27.87 25.89 -8.61
CA MET A 12 27.05 24.93 -7.86
C MET A 12 27.57 24.79 -6.43
N PRO A 13 26.71 24.72 -5.41
CA PRO A 13 27.08 24.18 -4.11
C PRO A 13 27.03 22.65 -4.16
N GLN A 14 28.21 22.07 -3.99
CA GLN A 14 28.47 20.65 -3.82
C GLN A 14 28.32 20.32 -2.32
N GLY A 15 27.43 19.40 -1.96
CA GLY A 15 27.39 18.84 -0.60
C GLY A 15 26.03 18.32 -0.18
N MET A 16 25.80 17.01 -0.33
CA MET A 16 24.87 16.28 0.53
C MET A 16 25.58 15.06 1.12
N PRO A 17 25.38 14.77 2.42
CA PRO A 17 25.99 13.64 3.09
C PRO A 17 25.25 12.33 2.78
N GLN A 18 26.03 11.34 2.37
CA GLN A 18 25.61 9.96 2.14
C GLN A 18 25.40 9.27 3.50
N GLY A 19 24.18 9.29 4.02
CA GLY A 19 23.78 8.57 5.24
C GLY A 19 23.37 7.13 4.90
N GLY A 20 24.29 6.18 5.06
CA GLY A 20 23.99 4.76 4.94
C GLY A 20 23.22 4.25 6.16
N MET A 21 21.94 3.91 5.98
CA MET A 21 21.21 3.05 6.92
C MET A 21 21.34 1.60 6.47
N GLN A 22 22.28 0.89 7.08
CA GLN A 22 22.42 -0.57 6.97
C GLN A 22 21.81 -1.18 8.24
N GLY A 23 20.49 -1.34 8.25
CA GLY A 23 19.73 -1.99 9.32
C GLY A 23 19.11 -3.29 8.82
N GLY A 24 19.87 -4.37 8.82
CA GLY A 24 19.36 -5.70 8.52
C GLY A 24 18.50 -6.22 9.68
N MET A 25 17.17 -6.21 9.52
CA MET A 25 16.26 -6.90 10.43
C MET A 25 16.00 -8.31 9.92
N GLY A 26 16.50 -9.31 10.65
CA GLY A 26 16.23 -10.71 10.41
C GLY A 26 14.77 -11.04 10.72
N PHE A 27 14.05 -11.49 9.70
CA PHE A 27 12.72 -12.08 9.82
C PHE A 27 12.89 -13.48 10.41
N ALA A 28 12.70 -13.63 11.73
CA ALA A 28 12.85 -14.91 12.41
C ALA A 28 11.69 -15.84 12.07
N GLY A 29 11.92 -16.76 11.14
CA GLY A 29 11.04 -17.90 10.88
C GLY A 29 10.98 -18.82 12.10
N MET A 30 9.77 -19.05 12.61
CA MET A 30 9.50 -20.12 13.57
C MET A 30 9.63 -21.47 12.88
N GLN A 31 10.79 -22.12 13.00
CA GLN A 31 10.93 -23.55 12.66
C GLN A 31 11.84 -24.25 13.67
N GLY A 32 11.27 -24.59 14.84
CA GLY A 32 11.92 -25.37 15.88
C GLY A 32 11.57 -26.85 15.76
N GLY A 33 12.38 -27.62 15.02
CA GLY A 33 12.41 -29.08 15.07
C GLY A 33 13.67 -29.53 15.79
N MET A 34 13.54 -30.03 17.03
CA MET A 34 14.65 -30.61 17.80
C MET A 34 14.50 -32.13 17.85
N PRO A 35 15.54 -32.92 17.50
CA PRO A 35 15.60 -34.33 17.80
C PRO A 35 16.04 -34.55 19.25
N MET A 36 15.23 -35.28 20.01
CA MET A 36 15.54 -35.70 21.38
C MET A 36 16.40 -36.97 21.37
N GLY A 37 17.56 -36.93 22.03
CA GLY A 37 18.38 -38.12 22.29
C GLY A 37 19.44 -37.90 23.38
N GLY A 38 19.24 -38.54 24.54
CA GLY A 38 20.20 -38.66 25.65
C GLY A 38 19.93 -37.63 26.77
N GLY A 39 19.56 -37.97 28.00
CA GLY A 39 19.91 -39.16 28.78
C GLY A 39 20.80 -38.73 29.95
N MET A 40 20.26 -37.99 30.93
CA MET A 40 20.93 -37.60 32.17
C MET A 40 19.98 -37.79 33.36
N PRO A 41 20.36 -38.55 34.39
CA PRO A 41 19.53 -38.77 35.57
C PRO A 41 19.78 -37.70 36.65
N GLY A 42 18.69 -37.04 37.05
CA GLY A 42 18.36 -36.80 38.46
C GLY A 42 19.08 -35.68 39.20
N MET A 43 18.39 -34.54 39.38
CA MET A 43 18.34 -33.82 40.66
C MET A 43 16.94 -33.18 40.87
N PRO A 44 16.32 -33.34 42.05
CA PRO A 44 15.04 -32.69 42.35
C PRO A 44 15.27 -31.27 42.84
N MET A 45 15.28 -30.32 41.91
CA MET A 45 15.22 -28.89 42.23
C MET A 45 13.75 -28.46 42.36
N GLY A 46 13.27 -28.34 43.60
CA GLY A 46 12.00 -27.71 43.93
C GLY A 46 12.08 -26.22 43.63
N GLY A 47 11.77 -25.84 42.40
CA GLY A 47 11.63 -24.45 41.97
C GLY A 47 10.33 -23.82 42.51
N PRO A 48 10.35 -22.52 42.87
CA PRO A 48 9.15 -21.81 43.27
C PRO A 48 8.11 -21.81 42.12
N PRO A 49 6.81 -21.75 42.44
CA PRO A 49 5.75 -21.76 41.44
C PRO A 49 5.96 -20.59 40.48
N MET A 50 6.22 -20.93 39.21
CA MET A 50 6.27 -19.96 38.11
C MET A 50 4.93 -19.25 38.08
N GLY A 51 4.91 -18.01 38.57
CA GLY A 51 3.76 -17.12 38.50
C GLY A 51 3.34 -17.03 37.04
N ALA A 52 2.05 -17.27 36.79
CA ALA A 52 1.46 -17.16 35.47
C ALA A 52 1.86 -15.81 34.88
N MET A 53 2.59 -15.85 33.75
CA MET A 53 2.87 -14.64 33.00
C MET A 53 1.52 -13.98 32.69
N PRO A 54 1.36 -12.68 32.99
CA PRO A 54 0.14 -11.98 32.63
C PRO A 54 -0.09 -12.15 31.13
N PRO A 55 -1.34 -12.40 30.69
CA PRO A 55 -1.64 -12.49 29.28
C PRO A 55 -1.11 -11.22 28.59
N PRO A 56 -0.56 -11.34 27.36
CA PRO A 56 -0.10 -10.17 26.62
C PRO A 56 -1.24 -9.16 26.57
N PRO A 57 -0.95 -7.86 26.74
CA PRO A 57 -1.97 -6.83 26.70
C PRO A 57 -2.76 -7.01 25.41
N GLN A 58 -4.06 -7.31 25.55
CA GLN A 58 -4.98 -7.29 24.43
C GLN A 58 -4.93 -5.87 23.90
N GLN A 59 -4.27 -5.68 22.75
CA GLN A 59 -4.31 -4.42 22.03
C GLN A 59 -5.77 -4.03 21.92
N ALA A 60 -6.12 -2.86 22.46
CA ALA A 60 -7.44 -2.30 22.29
C ALA A 60 -7.75 -2.36 20.79
N VAL A 61 -8.72 -3.19 20.44
CA VAL A 61 -9.22 -3.26 19.07
C VAL A 61 -9.88 -1.91 18.88
N ASN A 62 -9.16 -0.97 18.27
CA ASN A 62 -9.72 0.32 17.86
C ASN A 62 -10.95 -0.03 17.03
N GLU A 63 -12.13 0.29 17.55
CA GLU A 63 -13.35 0.15 16.77
C GLU A 63 -13.15 0.93 15.47
N PRO A 64 -13.41 0.29 14.30
CA PRO A 64 -13.24 0.97 13.03
C PRO A 64 -14.07 2.27 13.05
N PRO A 65 -13.58 3.36 12.44
CA PRO A 65 -14.29 4.63 12.42
C PRO A 65 -15.76 4.43 12.04
N GLU A 66 -16.67 5.13 12.74
CA GLU A 66 -18.08 5.06 12.40
C GLU A 66 -18.29 5.46 10.93
N ASP A 67 -19.07 4.65 10.23
CA ASP A 67 -19.51 4.86 8.84
C ASP A 67 -18.42 5.01 7.76
N LEU A 68 -17.38 4.16 7.77
CA LEU A 68 -16.48 3.99 6.62
C LEU A 68 -17.24 3.77 5.30
N SER A 69 -18.39 3.10 5.37
CA SER A 69 -19.23 2.77 4.20
C SER A 69 -20.00 3.95 3.63
N CYS A 70 -20.12 5.06 4.36
CA CYS A 70 -20.92 6.23 3.99
C CYS A 70 -22.40 5.92 3.76
N THR A 71 -22.97 5.16 4.68
CA THR A 71 -24.33 4.59 4.63
C THR A 71 -25.29 5.18 5.66
N SER A 72 -24.78 5.91 6.65
CA SER A 72 -25.60 6.39 7.78
C SER A 72 -26.20 7.79 7.57
N SER A 73 -25.62 8.59 6.65
CA SER A 73 -26.04 9.97 6.43
C SER A 73 -27.30 10.09 5.57
N MET A 74 -27.99 11.24 5.66
CA MET A 74 -29.13 11.57 4.80
C MET A 74 -28.76 11.58 3.30
N ARG A 75 -27.47 11.74 2.98
CA ARG A 75 -26.91 11.83 1.63
C ARG A 75 -26.19 10.53 1.23
N ALA A 76 -26.35 9.46 2.02
CA ALA A 76 -25.82 8.13 1.72
C ALA A 76 -26.13 7.63 0.29
N PRO A 77 -27.32 7.88 -0.32
CA PRO A 77 -27.56 7.51 -1.71
C PRO A 77 -26.57 8.17 -2.70
N ALA A 78 -26.23 9.45 -2.50
CA ALA A 78 -25.28 10.18 -3.34
C ALA A 78 -23.86 9.60 -3.21
N TRP A 79 -23.44 9.29 -1.98
CA TRP A 79 -22.17 8.61 -1.70
C TRP A 79 -22.14 7.20 -2.29
N GLY A 80 -23.27 6.47 -2.25
CA GLY A 80 -23.43 5.18 -2.89
C GLY A 80 -23.19 5.25 -4.40
N THR A 81 -23.76 6.23 -5.09
CA THR A 81 -23.53 6.47 -6.52
C THR A 81 -22.07 6.82 -6.83
N ALA A 82 -21.46 7.73 -6.06
CA ALA A 82 -20.05 8.08 -6.22
C ALA A 82 -19.13 6.85 -6.06
N LYS A 83 -19.37 6.04 -5.02
CA LYS A 83 -18.65 4.79 -4.77
C LYS A 83 -18.77 3.80 -5.93
N GLN A 84 -19.96 3.64 -6.52
CA GLN A 84 -20.15 2.76 -7.68
C GLN A 84 -19.37 3.23 -8.91
N GLN A 85 -19.35 4.54 -9.18
CA GLN A 85 -18.56 5.10 -10.28
C GLN A 85 -17.06 4.79 -10.11
N PHE A 86 -16.56 4.89 -8.87
CA PHE A 86 -15.15 4.62 -8.57
C PHE A 86 -14.85 3.13 -8.70
N ARG A 87 -15.71 2.24 -8.17
CA ARG A 87 -15.56 0.79 -8.34
C ARG A 87 -15.56 0.37 -9.81
N SER A 88 -16.28 1.08 -10.69
CA SER A 88 -16.31 0.77 -12.12
C SER A 88 -14.96 0.94 -12.83
N LEU A 89 -14.05 1.74 -12.25
CA LEU A 89 -12.67 1.86 -12.74
C LEU A 89 -11.89 0.56 -12.55
N PHE A 90 -12.25 -0.20 -11.50
CA PHE A 90 -11.59 -1.44 -11.06
C PHE A 90 -12.47 -2.68 -11.29
N ALA A 91 -13.42 -2.60 -12.23
CA ALA A 91 -14.34 -3.70 -12.48
C ALA A 91 -13.58 -5.01 -12.83
N PRO A 92 -14.10 -6.18 -12.39
CA PRO A 92 -13.49 -7.47 -12.68
C PRO A 92 -13.21 -7.64 -14.19
N GLY A 93 -11.99 -8.05 -14.53
CA GLY A 93 -11.55 -8.22 -15.92
C GLY A 93 -10.86 -7.01 -16.55
N LYS A 94 -10.83 -5.85 -15.87
CA LYS A 94 -9.81 -4.84 -16.15
C LYS A 94 -8.53 -5.28 -15.46
N ALA A 95 -7.47 -5.54 -16.23
CA ALA A 95 -6.21 -5.99 -15.66
C ALA A 95 -5.73 -4.97 -14.61
N LEU A 96 -5.55 -5.43 -13.36
CA LEU A 96 -5.16 -4.61 -12.21
C LEU A 96 -3.88 -3.78 -12.37
N PRO A 97 -2.88 -4.17 -13.20
CA PRO A 97 -1.70 -3.32 -13.43
C PRO A 97 -1.91 -2.31 -14.58
N MET A 98 -3.11 -2.18 -15.14
CA MET A 98 -3.38 -1.17 -16.16
C MET A 98 -3.82 0.15 -15.51
N LEU A 99 -3.12 1.22 -15.88
CA LEU A 99 -3.56 2.57 -15.59
C LEU A 99 -4.89 2.81 -16.31
N ALA A 100 -5.93 3.16 -15.55
CA ALA A 100 -7.19 3.61 -16.12
C ALA A 100 -6.91 4.84 -16.99
N SER A 101 -7.65 4.98 -18.10
CA SER A 101 -7.46 6.13 -18.97
C SER A 101 -7.76 7.42 -18.21
N LYS A 102 -7.05 8.50 -18.54
CA LYS A 102 -7.27 9.81 -17.90
C LYS A 102 -8.72 10.26 -18.08
N GLU A 103 -9.30 9.97 -19.24
CA GLU A 103 -10.70 10.26 -19.58
C GLU A 103 -11.65 9.47 -18.67
N ALA A 104 -11.40 8.19 -18.43
CA ALA A 104 -12.22 7.37 -17.55
C ALA A 104 -12.16 7.85 -16.09
N MET A 105 -10.96 8.17 -15.58
CA MET A 105 -10.79 8.70 -14.23
C MET A 105 -11.44 10.08 -14.07
N THR A 106 -11.27 10.96 -15.07
CA THR A 106 -11.90 12.29 -15.09
C THR A 106 -13.42 12.17 -15.13
N ALA A 107 -13.96 11.31 -15.99
CA ALA A 107 -15.40 11.08 -16.09
C ALA A 107 -16.01 10.53 -14.80
N ALA A 108 -15.33 9.59 -14.12
CA ALA A 108 -15.76 9.08 -12.82
C ALA A 108 -15.71 10.16 -11.73
N MET A 109 -14.68 11.01 -11.73
CA MET A 109 -14.54 12.12 -10.79
C MET A 109 -15.62 13.19 -11.02
N GLU A 110 -15.81 13.64 -12.26
CA GLU A 110 -16.81 14.64 -12.62
C GLU A 110 -18.24 14.14 -12.37
N GLY A 111 -18.51 12.87 -12.68
CA GLY A 111 -19.78 12.22 -12.36
C GLY A 111 -20.08 12.26 -10.87
N ALA A 112 -19.12 11.83 -10.04
CA ALA A 112 -19.28 11.79 -8.60
C ALA A 112 -19.45 13.20 -8.02
N MET A 113 -18.63 14.16 -8.46
CA MET A 113 -18.72 15.56 -8.03
C MET A 113 -20.07 16.19 -8.38
N ARG A 114 -20.60 15.93 -9.59
CA ARG A 114 -21.92 16.41 -10.01
C ARG A 114 -23.03 15.84 -9.11
N ASP A 115 -23.03 14.54 -8.87
CA ASP A 115 -24.07 13.88 -8.07
C ASP A 115 -24.03 14.37 -6.62
N LEU A 116 -22.83 14.42 -6.02
CA LEU A 116 -22.63 14.92 -4.66
C LEU A 116 -23.01 16.40 -4.52
N THR A 117 -22.65 17.24 -5.49
CA THR A 117 -23.02 18.67 -5.48
C THR A 117 -24.52 18.86 -5.61
N SER A 118 -25.19 18.10 -6.48
CA SER A 118 -26.64 18.19 -6.67
C SER A 118 -27.45 17.86 -5.40
N GLN A 119 -26.87 17.05 -4.51
CA GLN A 119 -27.45 16.64 -3.24
C GLN A 119 -26.89 17.44 -2.04
N ASN A 120 -26.15 18.52 -2.30
CA ASN A 120 -25.44 19.32 -1.30
C ASN A 120 -24.46 18.51 -0.42
N ALA A 121 -24.02 17.31 -0.82
CA ALA A 121 -23.19 16.41 -0.01
C ALA A 121 -21.76 16.91 0.26
N LEU A 122 -21.35 18.00 -0.43
CA LEU A 122 -20.08 18.69 -0.22
C LEU A 122 -20.25 20.08 0.44
N GLY A 123 -21.48 20.46 0.78
CA GLY A 123 -21.78 21.73 1.42
C GLY A 123 -21.39 21.75 2.91
N PRO A 124 -21.38 22.94 3.55
CA PRO A 124 -21.01 23.10 4.97
C PRO A 124 -21.78 22.20 5.93
N GLU A 125 -23.06 21.92 5.63
CA GLU A 125 -23.92 21.06 6.43
C GLU A 125 -23.54 19.57 6.39
N ALA A 126 -22.72 19.14 5.42
CA ALA A 126 -22.22 17.75 5.32
C ALA A 126 -20.71 17.68 5.52
N MET A 127 -20.10 18.66 6.22
CA MET A 127 -18.66 18.65 6.48
C MET A 127 -18.18 17.36 7.16
N ASP A 128 -18.98 16.79 8.05
CA ASP A 128 -18.64 15.58 8.80
C ASP A 128 -19.12 14.28 8.12
N GLU A 129 -19.78 14.38 6.96
CA GLU A 129 -20.26 13.20 6.24
C GLU A 129 -19.14 12.53 5.43
N CYS A 130 -19.06 11.19 5.51
CA CYS A 130 -18.29 10.34 4.61
C CYS A 130 -16.82 10.75 4.42
N GLY A 131 -16.04 10.78 5.51
CA GLY A 131 -14.61 11.11 5.45
C GLY A 131 -13.82 10.24 4.46
N LEU A 132 -14.10 8.93 4.41
CA LEU A 132 -13.45 8.01 3.46
C LEU A 132 -13.79 8.34 2.00
N GLY A 133 -15.04 8.67 1.68
CA GLY A 133 -15.42 9.03 0.31
C GLY A 133 -14.78 10.34 -0.16
N LYS A 134 -14.69 11.34 0.73
CA LYS A 134 -13.95 12.59 0.46
C LYS A 134 -12.47 12.32 0.20
N LEU A 135 -11.85 11.44 1.00
CA LEU A 135 -10.47 11.05 0.77
C LEU A 135 -10.31 10.32 -0.57
N CYS A 136 -11.20 9.40 -0.91
CA CYS A 136 -11.16 8.71 -2.20
C CYS A 136 -11.29 9.68 -3.38
N LEU A 137 -12.16 10.69 -3.29
CA LEU A 137 -12.24 11.77 -4.29
C LEU A 137 -10.91 12.50 -4.45
N GLN A 138 -10.28 12.86 -3.33
CA GLN A 138 -8.96 13.51 -3.34
C GLN A 138 -7.90 12.61 -4.00
N LEU A 139 -7.80 11.34 -3.58
CA LEU A 139 -6.87 10.36 -4.17
C LEU A 139 -7.09 10.17 -5.68
N LEU A 140 -8.34 10.09 -6.13
CA LEU A 140 -8.65 9.99 -7.56
C LEU A 140 -8.20 11.25 -8.30
N SER A 141 -8.37 12.44 -7.73
CA SER A 141 -7.93 13.68 -8.40
C SER A 141 -6.41 13.68 -8.65
N PHE A 142 -5.61 13.16 -7.71
CA PHE A 142 -4.15 13.05 -7.88
C PHE A 142 -3.74 12.05 -8.97
N SER A 143 -4.57 11.04 -9.27
CA SER A 143 -4.29 10.08 -10.35
C SER A 143 -4.38 10.69 -11.76
N THR A 144 -4.87 11.94 -11.86
CA THR A 144 -4.97 12.71 -13.11
C THR A 144 -3.86 13.76 -13.30
N ILE A 145 -2.95 13.89 -12.32
CA ILE A 145 -1.80 14.80 -12.38
C ILE A 145 -0.71 14.21 -13.30
N ASP A 146 -0.15 15.06 -14.16
CA ASP A 146 0.97 14.70 -15.04
C ASP A 146 2.29 15.43 -14.68
N ASP A 147 2.28 16.29 -13.66
CA ASP A 147 3.49 16.97 -13.18
C ASP A 147 4.34 16.03 -12.30
N PRO A 148 5.58 15.67 -12.70
CA PRO A 148 6.46 14.82 -11.91
C PRO A 148 6.77 15.40 -10.53
N ALA A 149 6.96 16.72 -10.41
CA ALA A 149 7.34 17.34 -9.14
C ALA A 149 6.20 17.20 -8.11
N ALA A 150 4.97 17.50 -8.53
CA ALA A 150 3.77 17.31 -7.70
C ALA A 150 3.55 15.83 -7.34
N LEU A 151 3.80 14.90 -8.27
CA LEU A 151 3.63 13.48 -8.00
C LEU A 151 4.65 12.93 -7.01
N VAL A 152 5.93 13.30 -7.12
CA VAL A 152 7.02 12.81 -6.25
C VAL A 152 6.82 13.27 -4.81
N GLN A 153 6.33 14.49 -4.61
CA GLN A 153 6.13 15.11 -3.30
C GLN A 153 4.65 15.09 -2.88
N LEU A 154 3.87 14.13 -3.35
CA LEU A 154 2.42 14.16 -3.15
C LEU A 154 2.05 14.17 -1.66
N PHE A 155 2.63 13.27 -0.85
CA PHE A 155 2.28 13.23 0.58
C PHE A 155 3.16 14.14 1.42
N THR A 156 4.41 14.34 1.02
CA THR A 156 5.35 15.26 1.68
C THR A 156 4.91 16.71 1.51
N GLY A 157 4.36 17.09 0.36
CA GLY A 157 3.84 18.43 0.07
C GLY A 157 2.42 18.66 0.57
N PHE A 158 1.66 17.59 0.84
CA PHE A 158 0.28 17.65 1.33
C PHE A 158 0.10 16.79 2.59
N GLU A 159 0.73 17.19 3.70
CA GLU A 159 0.65 16.46 4.98
C GLU A 159 -0.79 16.22 5.46
N GLN A 160 -1.70 17.16 5.16
CA GLN A 160 -3.14 17.04 5.46
C GLN A 160 -3.80 15.84 4.78
N LEU A 161 -3.25 15.38 3.65
CA LEU A 161 -3.68 14.17 2.95
C LEU A 161 -2.92 12.94 3.46
N ALA A 162 -1.62 13.07 3.75
CA ALA A 162 -0.80 11.96 4.20
C ALA A 162 -1.33 11.34 5.49
N SER A 163 -1.72 12.18 6.46
CA SER A 163 -2.23 11.71 7.75
C SER A 163 -3.45 10.77 7.63
N PRO A 164 -4.57 11.14 6.98
CA PRO A 164 -5.71 10.22 6.85
C PRO A 164 -5.40 8.98 6.01
N VAL A 165 -4.50 9.07 5.01
CA VAL A 165 -4.06 7.88 4.25
C VAL A 165 -3.26 6.92 5.13
N LEU A 166 -2.33 7.43 5.93
CA LEU A 166 -1.56 6.64 6.89
C LEU A 166 -2.47 6.03 7.95
N THR A 167 -3.44 6.77 8.49
CA THR A 167 -4.41 6.22 9.46
C THR A 167 -5.21 5.06 8.86
N LEU A 168 -5.69 5.18 7.62
CA LEU A 168 -6.41 4.07 6.96
C LEU A 168 -5.50 2.89 6.66
N LEU A 169 -4.27 3.14 6.20
CA LEU A 169 -3.33 2.11 5.84
C LEU A 169 -2.82 1.35 7.08
N LEU A 170 -2.57 2.06 8.17
CA LEU A 170 -1.92 1.52 9.35
C LEU A 170 -2.91 1.12 10.42
N ASP A 171 -3.94 1.92 10.69
CA ASP A 171 -4.75 1.78 11.91
C ASP A 171 -6.15 1.23 11.69
N VAL A 172 -6.69 1.36 10.48
CA VAL A 172 -7.99 0.75 10.14
C VAL A 172 -7.78 -0.66 9.61
N PRO A 173 -8.42 -1.69 10.19
CA PRO A 173 -8.33 -3.05 9.66
C PRO A 173 -8.69 -3.09 8.18
N TRP A 174 -7.79 -3.61 7.34
CA TRP A 174 -7.99 -3.59 5.87
C TRP A 174 -9.28 -4.30 5.44
N VAL A 175 -9.71 -5.31 6.19
CA VAL A 175 -10.99 -6.00 5.98
C VAL A 175 -12.18 -5.03 6.10
N ALA A 176 -12.19 -4.20 7.15
CA ALA A 176 -13.25 -3.20 7.37
C ALA A 176 -13.22 -2.11 6.27
N MET A 177 -12.01 -1.67 5.89
CA MET A 177 -11.84 -0.72 4.79
C MET A 177 -12.38 -1.28 3.46
N VAL A 178 -12.22 -2.57 3.21
CA VAL A 178 -12.70 -3.22 1.98
C VAL A 178 -14.21 -3.44 2.01
N GLN A 179 -14.75 -3.82 3.18
CA GLN A 179 -16.19 -3.93 3.41
C GLN A 179 -16.92 -2.58 3.24
N SER A 180 -16.22 -1.45 3.37
CA SER A 180 -16.78 -0.14 3.03
C SER A 180 -17.22 -0.02 1.56
N GLY A 181 -16.60 -0.82 0.68
CA GLY A 181 -16.79 -0.84 -0.76
C GLY A 181 -16.02 0.27 -1.50
N TRP A 182 -15.24 1.10 -0.82
CA TRP A 182 -14.37 2.09 -1.47
C TRP A 182 -13.09 1.41 -1.99
N PRO A 183 -12.66 1.68 -3.25
CA PRO A 183 -11.50 1.01 -3.85
C PRO A 183 -10.17 1.66 -3.41
N PHE A 184 -9.94 1.79 -2.10
CA PHE A 184 -8.78 2.52 -1.54
C PHE A 184 -7.43 2.04 -2.10
N PHE A 185 -7.13 0.74 -2.01
CA PHE A 185 -5.89 0.18 -2.58
C PHE A 185 -5.84 0.29 -4.10
N GLY A 186 -7.00 0.23 -4.77
CA GLY A 186 -7.08 0.44 -6.22
C GLY A 186 -6.64 1.86 -6.58
N LEU A 187 -7.07 2.86 -5.83
CA LEU A 187 -6.65 4.26 -6.03
C LEU A 187 -5.15 4.44 -5.76
N LEU A 188 -4.60 3.83 -4.71
CA LEU A 188 -3.15 3.85 -4.46
C LEU A 188 -2.37 3.15 -5.60
N ALA A 189 -2.91 2.07 -6.16
CA ALA A 189 -2.33 1.40 -7.33
C ALA A 189 -2.35 2.32 -8.56
N GLN A 190 -3.42 3.07 -8.81
CA GLN A 190 -3.47 4.04 -9.91
C GLN A 190 -2.46 5.18 -9.73
N LEU A 191 -2.25 5.65 -8.49
CA LEU A 191 -1.22 6.65 -8.20
C LEU A 191 0.19 6.11 -8.46
N ASN A 192 0.47 4.88 -8.01
CA ASN A 192 1.73 4.20 -8.29
C ASN A 192 1.96 3.99 -9.79
N LEU A 193 0.96 3.50 -10.52
CA LEU A 193 1.01 3.34 -11.97
C LEU A 193 1.19 4.68 -12.69
N ARG A 194 0.53 5.76 -12.22
CA ARG A 194 0.71 7.10 -12.78
C ARG A 194 2.15 7.58 -12.63
N ARG A 195 2.77 7.39 -11.46
CA ARG A 195 4.20 7.66 -11.26
C ARG A 195 5.07 6.87 -12.23
N GLY A 196 4.69 5.63 -12.53
CA GLY A 196 5.33 4.81 -13.56
C GLY A 196 5.29 5.38 -14.98
N HIS A 197 4.23 6.11 -15.32
CA HIS A 197 4.06 6.72 -16.64
C HIS A 197 4.66 8.12 -16.76
N VAL A 198 4.95 8.79 -15.64
CA VAL A 198 5.52 10.13 -15.62
C VAL A 198 7.04 10.04 -15.42
N PRO A 199 7.86 10.42 -16.42
CA PRO A 199 9.31 10.32 -16.32
C PRO A 199 9.88 11.03 -15.09
N GLY A 200 10.70 10.32 -14.31
CA GLY A 200 11.33 10.84 -13.10
C GLY A 200 10.46 10.79 -11.83
N ALA A 201 9.24 10.25 -11.90
CA ALA A 201 8.36 10.13 -10.73
C ALA A 201 8.46 8.77 -9.99
N LEU A 202 9.13 7.77 -10.58
CA LEU A 202 9.46 6.50 -9.93
C LEU A 202 10.78 6.57 -9.15
N ASN A 203 10.88 5.68 -8.17
CA ASN A 203 12.13 5.36 -7.50
C ASN A 203 13.15 4.74 -8.47
N SER A 204 14.43 4.95 -8.18
CA SER A 204 15.51 4.22 -8.84
C SER A 204 15.58 2.76 -8.39
N ASP A 205 16.16 1.87 -9.22
CA ASP A 205 16.42 0.46 -8.88
C ASP A 205 17.12 0.30 -7.51
N ALA A 206 18.07 1.17 -7.17
CA ALA A 206 18.76 1.15 -5.89
C ALA A 206 17.85 1.36 -4.67
N VAL A 207 16.86 2.27 -4.78
CA VAL A 207 15.90 2.57 -3.70
C VAL A 207 14.92 1.42 -3.53
N ASP A 208 14.47 0.81 -4.63
CA ASP A 208 13.58 -0.35 -4.58
C ASP A 208 14.32 -1.68 -4.32
N GLY A 209 15.66 -1.66 -4.29
CA GLY A 209 16.49 -2.85 -4.14
C GLY A 209 16.46 -3.80 -5.35
N LEU A 210 16.15 -3.27 -6.54
CA LEU A 210 16.10 -4.01 -7.80
C LEU A 210 17.48 -4.13 -8.48
N ASP A 211 18.53 -3.63 -7.85
CA ASP A 211 19.92 -3.97 -8.19
C ASP A 211 20.25 -5.43 -7.83
N ASP A 212 19.49 -6.04 -6.91
CA ASP A 212 19.58 -7.47 -6.59
C ASP A 212 18.90 -8.29 -7.69
N PRO A 213 19.63 -9.19 -8.41
CA PRO A 213 19.07 -9.99 -9.50
C PRO A 213 17.90 -10.88 -9.08
N VAL A 214 17.85 -11.34 -7.83
CA VAL A 214 16.75 -12.15 -7.31
C VAL A 214 15.50 -11.29 -7.16
N ALA A 215 15.65 -10.10 -6.59
CA ALA A 215 14.56 -9.13 -6.46
C ALA A 215 14.02 -8.69 -7.82
N LYS A 216 14.91 -8.38 -8.77
CA LYS A 216 14.53 -8.00 -10.14
C LYS A 216 13.79 -9.10 -10.88
N ALA A 217 14.24 -10.35 -10.75
CA ALA A 217 13.58 -11.49 -11.36
C ALA A 217 12.16 -11.70 -10.79
N PHE A 218 12.01 -11.64 -9.47
CA PHE A 218 10.70 -11.74 -8.82
C PHE A 218 9.77 -10.58 -9.22
N GLN A 219 10.27 -9.33 -9.22
CA GLN A 219 9.49 -8.16 -9.63
C GLN A 219 8.93 -8.31 -11.05
N ALA A 220 9.76 -8.79 -11.98
CA ALA A 220 9.36 -8.98 -13.38
C ALA A 220 8.31 -10.09 -13.52
N GLU A 221 8.52 -11.23 -12.84
CA GLU A 221 7.58 -12.37 -12.85
C GLU A 221 6.24 -11.98 -12.21
N ALA A 222 6.27 -11.30 -11.06
CA ALA A 222 5.06 -10.84 -10.38
C ALA A 222 4.29 -9.83 -11.21
N SER A 223 4.98 -8.87 -11.84
CA SER A 223 4.33 -7.89 -12.71
C SER A 223 3.68 -8.56 -13.92
N ALA A 224 4.39 -9.49 -14.57
CA ALA A 224 3.88 -10.22 -15.73
C ALA A 224 2.65 -11.08 -15.37
N ALA A 225 2.73 -11.82 -14.26
CA ALA A 225 1.63 -12.66 -13.81
C ALA A 225 0.41 -11.82 -13.39
N LEU A 226 0.60 -10.68 -12.74
CA LEU A 226 -0.48 -9.75 -12.41
C LEU A 226 -1.15 -9.16 -13.66
N MET A 227 -0.41 -8.92 -14.76
CA MET A 227 -0.98 -8.40 -16.02
C MET A 227 -1.98 -9.35 -16.67
N VAL A 228 -1.79 -10.66 -16.51
CA VAL A 228 -2.66 -11.69 -17.09
C VAL A 228 -3.54 -12.38 -16.04
N SER A 229 -3.57 -11.85 -14.81
CA SER A 229 -4.29 -12.41 -13.66
C SER A 229 -3.93 -13.88 -13.39
N ASP A 230 -2.67 -14.28 -13.62
CA ASP A 230 -2.15 -15.61 -13.30
C ASP A 230 -1.71 -15.69 -11.84
N PHE A 231 -2.71 -15.79 -10.96
CA PHE A 231 -2.50 -15.84 -9.52
C PHE A 231 -1.72 -17.08 -9.04
N ALA A 232 -1.76 -18.18 -9.80
CA ALA A 232 -1.00 -19.39 -9.48
C ALA A 232 0.51 -19.17 -9.71
N SER A 233 0.89 -18.49 -10.81
CA SER A 233 2.28 -18.09 -11.04
C SER A 233 2.75 -17.06 -10.01
N LEU A 234 1.89 -16.11 -9.61
CA LEU A 234 2.19 -15.16 -8.52
C LEU A 234 2.52 -15.86 -7.20
N GLU A 235 1.70 -16.83 -6.79
CA GLU A 235 1.90 -17.60 -5.56
C GLU A 235 3.23 -18.38 -5.61
N LYS A 236 3.51 -19.05 -6.74
CA LYS A 236 4.76 -19.78 -6.93
C LYS A 236 5.99 -18.87 -6.89
N ALA A 237 5.95 -17.75 -7.59
CA ALA A 237 7.04 -16.79 -7.66
C ALA A 237 7.34 -16.18 -6.28
N SER A 238 6.28 -15.82 -5.54
CA SER A 238 6.42 -15.25 -4.19
C SER A 238 6.99 -16.26 -3.19
N ALA A 239 6.54 -17.51 -3.20
CA ALA A 239 7.12 -18.56 -2.36
C ALA A 239 8.60 -18.80 -2.67
N ALA A 240 8.98 -18.82 -3.94
CA ALA A 240 10.38 -18.98 -4.35
C ALA A 240 11.25 -17.77 -3.97
N PHE A 241 10.69 -16.57 -3.99
CA PHE A 241 11.38 -15.34 -3.55
C PHE A 241 11.61 -15.33 -2.04
N LEU A 242 10.59 -15.66 -1.24
CA LEU A 242 10.66 -15.65 0.23
C LEU A 242 11.63 -16.68 0.81
N GLN A 243 11.97 -17.73 0.06
CA GLN A 243 13.00 -18.72 0.44
C GLN A 243 14.44 -18.24 0.20
N LYS A 244 14.62 -17.12 -0.50
CA LYS A 244 15.94 -16.58 -0.83
C LYS A 244 16.25 -15.41 0.09
N GLU A 245 17.49 -15.37 0.58
CA GLU A 245 17.99 -14.16 1.23
C GLU A 245 18.21 -13.08 0.16
N THR A 246 17.62 -11.91 0.38
CA THR A 246 17.83 -10.74 -0.48
C THR A 246 18.34 -9.58 0.35
N LYS A 247 19.16 -8.73 -0.26
CA LYS A 247 19.62 -7.48 0.39
C LYS A 247 18.76 -6.28 -0.04
N GLY A 248 17.60 -6.54 -0.63
CA GLY A 248 16.74 -5.54 -1.25
C GLY A 248 15.95 -4.70 -0.26
N SER A 249 15.10 -3.83 -0.80
CA SER A 249 14.15 -3.01 -0.04
C SER A 249 13.18 -3.88 0.77
N ALA A 250 12.74 -3.36 1.92
CA ALA A 250 11.68 -3.99 2.73
C ALA A 250 10.36 -4.15 1.95
N LEU A 251 10.15 -3.36 0.88
CA LEU A 251 8.98 -3.47 0.02
C LEU A 251 8.94 -4.78 -0.79
N GLY A 252 10.08 -5.40 -1.10
CA GLY A 252 10.14 -6.66 -1.85
C GLY A 252 9.45 -7.81 -1.11
N PRO A 253 9.85 -8.14 0.14
CA PRO A 253 9.16 -9.12 0.97
C PRO A 253 7.67 -8.80 1.19
N LEU A 254 7.31 -7.54 1.42
CA LEU A 254 5.90 -7.14 1.55
C LEU A 254 5.11 -7.44 0.27
N THR A 255 5.72 -7.21 -0.90
CA THR A 255 5.12 -7.50 -2.22
C THR A 255 4.94 -9.00 -2.43
N ALA A 256 5.90 -9.81 -2.02
CA ALA A 256 5.79 -11.26 -2.09
C ALA A 256 4.66 -11.80 -1.19
N VAL A 257 4.56 -11.29 0.05
CA VAL A 257 3.47 -11.67 0.96
C VAL A 257 2.10 -11.21 0.42
N ALA A 258 2.03 -10.01 -0.17
CA ALA A 258 0.82 -9.53 -0.86
C ALA A 258 0.45 -10.45 -2.05
N ALA A 259 1.43 -10.93 -2.81
CA ALA A 259 1.21 -11.88 -3.89
C ALA A 259 0.68 -13.23 -3.40
N GLN A 260 1.15 -13.75 -2.25
CA GLN A 260 0.57 -14.95 -1.63
C GLN A 260 -0.90 -14.73 -1.24
N ALA A 261 -1.23 -13.56 -0.68
CA ALA A 261 -2.62 -13.24 -0.35
C ALA A 261 -3.51 -13.13 -1.61
N ALA A 262 -2.98 -12.59 -2.70
CA ALA A 262 -3.68 -12.51 -3.99
C ALA A 262 -3.79 -13.88 -4.71
N GLY A 263 -2.86 -14.80 -4.43
CA GLY A 263 -2.66 -16.10 -5.07
C GLY A 263 -3.83 -17.11 -4.99
N GLY A 264 -4.95 -16.75 -4.36
CA GLY A 264 -6.10 -17.64 -4.19
C GLY A 264 -6.11 -18.41 -2.87
N ALA A 265 -5.31 -17.99 -1.88
CA ALA A 265 -5.34 -18.54 -0.52
C ALA A 265 -6.79 -18.63 0.02
N PRO A 266 -7.13 -19.68 0.78
CA PRO A 266 -8.41 -19.81 1.47
C PRO A 266 -8.71 -18.54 2.29
N LEU A 267 -9.99 -18.17 2.39
CA LEU A 267 -10.41 -16.91 3.02
C LEU A 267 -9.75 -16.66 4.38
N GLN A 268 -9.77 -17.66 5.27
CA GLN A 268 -9.21 -17.52 6.62
C GLN A 268 -7.70 -17.27 6.61
N GLU A 269 -6.97 -17.98 5.75
CA GLU A 269 -5.53 -17.83 5.59
C GLU A 269 -5.19 -16.46 4.99
N ARG A 270 -5.94 -16.04 3.96
CA ARG A 270 -5.80 -14.72 3.35
C ARG A 270 -5.99 -13.58 4.36
N LEU A 271 -6.99 -13.68 5.24
CA LEU A 271 -7.23 -12.70 6.30
C LEU A 271 -6.04 -12.64 7.28
N ALA A 272 -5.47 -13.79 7.66
CA ALA A 272 -4.30 -13.85 8.51
C ALA A 272 -3.06 -13.23 7.84
N ILE A 273 -2.86 -13.50 6.54
CA ILE A 273 -1.78 -12.89 5.75
C ILE A 273 -1.95 -11.37 5.70
N LEU A 274 -3.14 -10.88 5.37
CA LEU A 274 -3.41 -9.43 5.29
C LEU A 274 -3.21 -8.72 6.63
N GLN A 275 -3.62 -9.34 7.74
CA GLN A 275 -3.37 -8.80 9.08
C GLN A 275 -1.86 -8.73 9.39
N GLY A 276 -1.12 -9.80 9.10
CA GLY A 276 0.34 -9.81 9.26
C GLY A 276 1.02 -8.78 8.37
N LEU A 277 0.55 -8.62 7.14
CA LEU A 277 1.06 -7.65 6.19
C LEU A 277 0.81 -6.21 6.66
N GLN A 278 -0.37 -5.91 7.22
CA GLN A 278 -0.65 -4.61 7.81
C GLN A 278 0.29 -4.29 8.98
N VAL A 279 0.58 -5.26 9.86
CA VAL A 279 1.55 -5.09 10.96
C VAL A 279 2.95 -4.80 10.41
N ALA A 280 3.37 -5.51 9.36
CA ALA A 280 4.65 -5.28 8.72
C ALA A 280 4.71 -3.91 8.02
N PHE A 281 3.61 -3.46 7.43
CA PHE A 281 3.48 -2.11 6.86
C PHE A 281 3.74 -1.02 7.91
N LYS A 282 3.23 -1.17 9.15
CA LYS A 282 3.52 -0.21 10.23
C LYS A 282 5.01 -0.08 10.56
N GLN A 283 5.82 -1.09 10.25
CA GLN A 283 7.26 -1.07 10.49
C GLN A 283 8.04 -0.43 9.34
N VAL A 284 7.45 -0.37 8.14
CA VAL A 284 8.12 0.09 6.91
C VAL A 284 7.62 1.47 6.47
N ILE A 285 6.36 1.79 6.75
CA ILE A 285 5.69 3.01 6.35
C ILE A 285 5.05 3.62 7.60
N GLY A 286 5.75 4.58 8.22
CA GLY A 286 5.28 5.30 9.41
C GLY A 286 5.12 6.81 9.21
N SER A 287 5.53 7.33 8.05
CA SER A 287 5.57 8.77 7.77
C SER A 287 5.18 9.10 6.33
N ALA A 288 4.88 10.38 6.09
CA ALA A 288 4.51 10.88 4.76
C ALA A 288 5.62 10.65 3.71
N PRO A 289 6.92 10.90 4.00
CA PRO A 289 7.99 10.59 3.05
C PRO A 289 8.12 9.10 2.75
N GLU A 290 7.96 8.22 3.74
CA GLU A 290 8.01 6.76 3.53
C GLU A 290 6.82 6.29 2.68
N LEU A 291 5.64 6.89 2.87
CA LEU A 291 4.48 6.63 2.02
C LEU A 291 4.71 7.11 0.58
N ASP A 292 5.34 8.26 0.39
CA ASP A 292 5.77 8.72 -0.94
C ASP A 292 6.76 7.74 -1.56
N ILE A 293 7.78 7.26 -0.84
CA ILE A 293 8.72 6.25 -1.35
C ILE A 293 7.98 4.97 -1.73
N ALA A 294 7.07 4.49 -0.88
CA ALA A 294 6.28 3.29 -1.15
C ALA A 294 5.33 3.46 -2.35
N LEU A 295 4.75 4.64 -2.57
CA LEU A 295 3.98 4.94 -3.78
C LEU A 295 4.84 5.09 -5.04
N GLY A 296 6.09 5.52 -4.90
CA GLY A 296 7.04 5.66 -6.02
C GLY A 296 7.69 4.35 -6.45
N THR A 297 7.37 3.24 -5.78
CA THR A 297 8.06 1.97 -5.99
C THR A 297 7.74 1.29 -7.32
N GLN A 298 8.72 0.58 -7.87
CA GLN A 298 8.55 -0.31 -9.02
C GLN A 298 7.94 -1.67 -8.65
N TRP A 299 7.79 -1.98 -7.36
CA TRP A 299 7.10 -3.18 -6.90
C TRP A 299 5.58 -3.08 -7.19
N PRO A 300 4.92 -4.11 -7.74
CA PRO A 300 3.46 -4.11 -7.98
C PRO A 300 2.63 -4.27 -6.68
N LEU A 301 3.13 -3.75 -5.55
CA LEU A 301 2.60 -3.93 -4.20
C LEU A 301 1.14 -3.49 -4.08
N TRP A 302 0.82 -2.30 -4.55
CA TRP A 302 -0.52 -1.72 -4.41
C TRP A 302 -1.56 -2.45 -5.26
N GLY A 303 -1.18 -2.89 -6.47
CA GLY A 303 -2.02 -3.71 -7.33
C GLY A 303 -2.29 -5.09 -6.70
N LEU A 304 -1.27 -5.71 -6.11
CA LEU A 304 -1.41 -6.99 -5.40
C LEU A 304 -2.23 -6.87 -4.13
N LEU A 305 -2.07 -5.79 -3.35
CA LEU A 305 -2.92 -5.52 -2.20
C LEU A 305 -4.38 -5.38 -2.60
N HIS A 306 -4.66 -4.63 -3.68
CA HIS A 306 -6.01 -4.51 -4.21
C HIS A 306 -6.57 -5.88 -4.64
N ALA A 307 -5.79 -6.68 -5.37
CA ALA A 307 -6.18 -8.03 -5.78
C ALA A 307 -6.48 -8.95 -4.57
N ALA A 308 -5.63 -8.91 -3.55
CA ALA A 308 -5.77 -9.71 -2.35
C ALA A 308 -7.07 -9.41 -1.61
N VAL A 309 -7.45 -8.13 -1.53
CA VAL A 309 -8.66 -7.74 -0.83
C VAL A 309 -9.94 -7.79 -1.67
N GLU A 310 -9.86 -7.75 -3.00
CA GLU A 310 -11.04 -7.72 -3.88
C GLU A 310 -12.01 -8.89 -3.59
N GLY A 311 -11.46 -10.08 -3.37
CA GLY A 311 -12.23 -11.29 -3.02
C GLY A 311 -12.90 -11.27 -1.63
N LEU A 312 -12.71 -10.21 -0.84
CA LEU A 312 -13.38 -10.00 0.45
C LEU A 312 -14.62 -9.11 0.35
N THR A 313 -14.85 -8.50 -0.82
CA THR A 313 -16.05 -7.68 -1.03
C THR A 313 -17.28 -8.58 -1.19
N VAL A 314 -18.33 -8.26 -0.44
CA VAL A 314 -19.65 -8.92 -0.50
C VAL A 314 -20.47 -8.36 -1.67
#